data_AF-A0A9D8QF34-F1
#
_entry.id   AF-A0A9D8QF34-F1
#
_cell.length_a   1.000
_cell.length_b   1.000
_cell.length_c   1.000
_cell.angle_alpha   90.00
_cell.angle_beta   90.00
_cell.angle_gamma   90.00
#
_symmetry.space_group_name_H-M   'P 1'
#
loop_
_entity.id
_entity.type
_entity.pdbx_description
1 polymer ?
#
loop_
_entity_poly.entity_id
_entity_poly.type
_entity_poly.pdbx_seq_one_letter_code
_entity_poly.pdbx_strand_id
1 'polypeptide(L)'
;MLPRKSLRRADVAMSTGMILLGMSVIYAASGMPWQSTLTGGSAQWYLSPGLFPTVVGALLIAFSLRVLIIAIKEGGTEELVPATIAWLRGIGGNHRLHRAALAVGLMAAYIFLGIGRVPFLAASGIFLFVAIALFWWRDAEGGLLRTALITAAIAIGVPLLLSTLFTTFLYVPMPQPAG
;
A
#
# COMPACT_ATOMS: atom_id res chain seq x y z
N MET A 1 16.15 13.28 20.73
CA MET A 1 16.92 12.28 19.96
C MET A 1 16.79 10.95 20.68
N LEU A 2 16.39 9.88 19.99
CA LEU A 2 16.21 8.56 20.61
C LEU A 2 17.57 7.96 21.02
N PRO A 3 17.65 7.17 22.11
CA PRO A 3 18.87 6.47 22.50
C PRO A 3 19.40 5.57 21.38
N ARG A 4 20.73 5.52 21.18
CA ARG A 4 21.35 4.66 20.13
C ARG A 4 20.91 3.20 20.23
N LYS A 5 20.72 2.67 21.45
CA LYS A 5 20.23 1.31 21.68
C LYS A 5 18.78 1.12 21.22
N SER A 6 17.91 2.13 21.31
CA SER A 6 16.51 2.02 20.86
C SER A 6 16.37 2.15 19.34
N LEU A 7 17.22 2.95 18.69
CA LEU A 7 17.26 3.06 17.22
C LEU A 7 17.65 1.73 16.58
N ARG A 8 18.69 1.07 17.10
CA ARG A 8 19.15 -0.24 16.62
C ARG A 8 18.09 -1.34 16.75
N ARG A 9 17.20 -1.24 17.75
CA ARG A 9 16.06 -2.17 17.91
C ARG A 9 15.03 -1.99 16.79
N ALA A 10 14.67 -0.74 16.51
CA ALA A 10 13.75 -0.41 15.42
C ALA A 10 14.34 -0.87 14.08
N ASP A 11 15.66 -0.73 13.90
CA ASP A 11 16.35 -1.20 12.70
C ASP A 11 16.23 -2.72 12.52
N VAL A 12 16.33 -3.54 13.57
CA VAL A 12 16.11 -5.01 13.46
C VAL A 12 14.68 -5.33 13.00
N ALA A 13 13.68 -4.74 13.64
CA ALA A 13 12.28 -4.99 13.31
C ALA A 13 11.94 -4.52 11.88
N MET A 14 12.36 -3.30 11.52
CA MET A 14 12.12 -2.72 10.20
C MET A 14 12.87 -3.47 9.10
N SER A 15 14.14 -3.80 9.29
CA SER A 15 14.90 -4.57 8.29
C SER A 15 14.31 -5.97 8.10
N THR A 16 13.88 -6.64 9.17
CA THR A 16 13.18 -7.93 9.07
C THR A 16 11.89 -7.80 8.26
N GLY A 17 11.07 -6.79 8.56
CA GLY A 17 9.85 -6.50 7.80
C GLY A 17 10.11 -6.20 6.32
N MET A 18 11.15 -5.42 6.02
CA MET A 18 11.54 -5.07 4.65
C MET A 18 12.11 -6.26 3.88
N ILE A 19 12.81 -7.19 4.53
CA ILE A 19 13.24 -8.45 3.92
C ILE A 19 12.01 -9.30 3.54
N LEU A 20 11.05 -9.46 4.46
CA LEU A 20 9.79 -10.17 4.17
C LEU A 20 9.02 -9.51 3.02
N LEU A 21 8.93 -8.18 3.01
CA LEU A 21 8.30 -7.42 1.93
C LEU A 21 9.02 -7.66 0.59
N GLY A 22 10.35 -7.54 0.55
CA GLY A 22 11.13 -7.80 -0.65
C GLY A 22 10.95 -9.23 -1.18
N MET A 23 10.92 -10.23 -0.29
CA MET A 23 10.62 -11.61 -0.67
C MET A 23 9.21 -11.76 -1.23
N SER A 24 8.21 -11.08 -0.65
CA SER A 24 6.83 -11.10 -1.17
C SER A 24 6.72 -10.47 -2.55
N VAL A 25 7.48 -9.39 -2.83
CA VAL A 25 7.53 -8.75 -4.14
C VAL A 25 8.15 -9.68 -5.18
N ILE A 26 9.27 -10.34 -4.85
CA ILE A 26 9.90 -11.33 -5.74
C ILE A 26 8.95 -12.51 -6.00
N TYR A 27 8.26 -12.97 -4.97
CA TYR A 27 7.24 -14.03 -5.12
C TYR A 27 6.12 -13.60 -6.06
N ALA A 28 5.57 -12.39 -5.91
CA ALA A 28 4.57 -11.86 -6.83
C ALA A 28 5.11 -11.70 -8.27
N ALA A 29 6.36 -11.26 -8.41
CA ALA A 29 7.03 -11.10 -9.70
C ALA A 29 7.27 -12.44 -10.42
N SER A 30 7.45 -13.53 -9.66
CA SER A 30 7.61 -14.87 -10.23
C SER A 30 6.37 -15.34 -11.00
N GLY A 31 5.19 -14.81 -10.68
CA GLY A 31 3.95 -15.05 -11.42
C GLY A 31 3.78 -14.22 -12.69
N MET A 32 4.70 -13.30 -12.99
CA MET A 32 4.64 -12.44 -14.18
C MET A 32 5.40 -13.06 -15.37
N PRO A 33 5.07 -12.70 -16.62
CA PRO A 33 5.80 -13.17 -17.79
C PRO A 33 7.27 -12.72 -17.77
N TRP A 34 8.20 -13.66 -17.90
CA TRP A 34 9.65 -13.39 -17.98
C TRP A 34 10.18 -13.24 -19.41
N GLN A 35 9.29 -13.45 -20.38
CA GLN A 35 9.55 -13.31 -21.80
C GLN A 35 8.34 -12.61 -22.42
N SER A 36 8.54 -11.43 -23.00
CA SER A 36 7.50 -10.71 -23.73
C SER A 36 7.56 -11.10 -25.20
N THR A 37 6.50 -11.71 -25.73
CA THR A 37 6.34 -12.03 -27.16
C THR A 37 5.53 -10.95 -27.91
N LEU A 38 5.20 -9.83 -27.25
CA LEU A 38 4.31 -8.78 -27.78
C LEU A 38 4.81 -8.11 -29.07
N THR A 39 6.10 -8.21 -29.40
CA THR A 39 6.70 -7.53 -30.57
C THR A 39 7.15 -8.46 -31.70
N GLY A 40 6.77 -9.75 -31.69
CA GLY A 40 7.02 -10.68 -32.81
C GLY A 40 8.49 -11.01 -33.13
N GLY A 41 9.43 -10.38 -32.41
CA GLY A 41 10.85 -10.75 -32.38
C GLY A 41 11.20 -11.62 -31.18
N SER A 42 12.41 -12.17 -31.15
CA SER A 42 12.94 -12.94 -30.03
C SER A 42 12.69 -12.22 -28.70
N ALA A 43 12.00 -12.88 -27.77
CA ALA A 43 11.59 -12.28 -26.51
C ALA A 43 12.80 -11.77 -25.71
N GLN A 44 12.91 -10.46 -25.57
CA GLN A 44 14.02 -9.81 -24.87
C GLN A 44 13.77 -9.85 -23.36
N TRP A 45 14.66 -10.50 -22.62
CA TRP A 45 14.55 -10.68 -21.17
C TRP A 45 14.46 -9.35 -20.39
N TYR A 46 15.07 -8.27 -20.89
CA TYR A 46 15.07 -6.95 -20.25
C TYR A 46 13.75 -6.18 -20.42
N LEU A 47 12.87 -6.63 -21.31
CA LEU A 47 11.51 -6.11 -21.47
C LEU A 47 10.49 -6.90 -20.63
N SER A 48 10.95 -7.81 -19.77
CA SER A 48 10.04 -8.63 -18.98
C SER A 48 9.36 -7.83 -17.87
N PRO A 49 8.02 -7.89 -17.75
CA PRO A 49 7.29 -7.25 -16.67
C PRO A 49 7.77 -7.62 -15.27
N GLY A 50 8.23 -8.87 -15.07
CA GLY A 50 8.70 -9.37 -13.78
C GLY A 50 10.12 -8.92 -13.38
N LEU A 51 10.94 -8.44 -14.31
CA LEU A 51 12.33 -8.08 -14.02
C LEU A 51 12.41 -6.87 -13.07
N PHE A 52 11.64 -5.81 -13.34
CA PHE A 52 11.69 -4.60 -12.54
C PHE A 52 11.30 -4.84 -11.06
N PRO A 53 10.14 -5.47 -10.77
CA PRO A 53 9.78 -5.82 -9.39
C PRO A 53 10.84 -6.71 -8.71
N THR A 54 11.43 -7.65 -9.45
CA THR A 54 12.45 -8.56 -8.90
C THR A 54 13.73 -7.81 -8.53
N VAL A 55 14.21 -6.90 -9.38
CA VAL A 55 15.40 -6.08 -9.09
C VAL A 55 15.17 -5.20 -7.86
N VAL A 56 14.01 -4.55 -7.78
CA VAL A 56 13.65 -3.71 -6.62
C VAL A 56 13.56 -4.56 -5.35
N GLY A 57 12.91 -5.72 -5.40
CA GLY A 57 12.82 -6.65 -4.28
C GLY A 57 14.20 -7.14 -3.83
N ALA A 58 15.10 -7.47 -4.76
CA ALA A 58 16.45 -7.92 -4.47
C ALA A 58 17.29 -6.84 -3.80
N LEU A 59 17.25 -5.59 -4.30
CA LEU A 59 17.93 -4.46 -3.67
C LEU A 59 17.39 -4.16 -2.27
N LEU A 60 16.07 -4.23 -2.10
CA LEU A 60 15.43 -4.04 -0.79
C LEU A 60 15.91 -5.07 0.22
N ILE A 61 15.97 -6.36 -0.16
CA ILE A 61 16.51 -7.43 0.68
C ILE A 61 17.99 -7.17 0.98
N ALA A 62 18.81 -6.86 -0.02
CA ALA A 62 20.25 -6.66 0.15
C ALA A 62 20.58 -5.54 1.15
N PHE A 63 19.93 -4.38 1.01
CA PHE A 63 20.13 -3.25 1.92
C PHE A 63 19.58 -3.54 3.32
N SER A 64 18.40 -4.15 3.40
CA SER A 64 17.81 -4.52 4.69
C SER A 64 18.66 -5.55 5.42
N LEU A 65 19.26 -6.51 4.71
CA LEU A 65 20.17 -7.50 5.30
C LEU A 65 21.43 -6.84 5.88
N ARG A 66 22.01 -5.85 5.19
CA ARG A 66 23.14 -5.07 5.71
C ARG A 66 22.78 -4.35 7.00
N VAL A 67 21.62 -3.68 7.04
CA VAL A 67 21.12 -2.99 8.24
C VAL A 67 20.89 -3.99 9.37
N LEU A 68 20.26 -5.13 9.07
CA LEU A 68 20.00 -6.19 10.05
C LEU A 68 21.29 -6.73 10.67
N ILE A 69 22.32 -6.99 9.85
CA ILE A 69 23.61 -7.48 10.33
C ILE A 69 24.26 -6.48 11.30
N ILE A 70 24.24 -5.18 10.97
CA ILE A 70 24.77 -4.12 11.84
C ILE A 70 23.97 -4.06 13.14
N ALA A 71 22.64 -4.05 13.04
CA ALA A 71 21.76 -3.94 14.19
C ALA A 71 21.88 -5.13 15.17
N ILE A 72 22.05 -6.36 14.65
CA ILE A 72 22.29 -7.55 15.47
C ILE A 72 23.67 -7.47 16.15
N LYS A 73 24.73 -7.16 15.40
CA LYS A 73 26.10 -7.03 15.94
C LYS A 73 26.20 -6.00 17.07
N GLU A 74 25.32 -5.01 17.04
CA GLU A 74 25.29 -3.90 17.97
C GLU A 74 24.31 -4.08 19.14
N GLY A 75 23.82 -5.31 19.36
CA GLY A 75 23.00 -5.67 20.53
C GLY A 75 21.51 -5.32 20.38
N GLY A 76 21.00 -5.21 19.15
CA GLY A 76 19.60 -4.86 18.88
C GLY A 76 18.56 -5.91 19.29
N THR A 77 18.97 -7.14 19.67
CA THR A 77 18.09 -8.30 19.88
C THR A 77 17.61 -8.50 21.32
N GLU A 78 18.29 -7.95 22.32
CA GLU A 78 18.09 -8.29 23.75
C GLU A 78 16.71 -7.92 24.32
N GLU A 79 15.95 -7.01 23.69
CA GLU A 79 14.66 -6.50 24.21
C GLU A 79 13.56 -6.36 23.13
N LEU A 80 13.72 -6.98 21.95
CA LEU A 80 12.75 -6.81 20.83
C LEU A 80 11.37 -7.39 21.12
N VAL A 81 11.34 -8.58 21.71
CA VAL A 81 10.10 -9.31 22.01
C VAL A 81 9.24 -8.54 23.03
N PRO A 82 9.75 -8.14 24.21
CA PRO A 82 8.94 -7.39 25.17
C PRO A 82 8.55 -6.00 24.66
N ALA A 83 9.41 -5.32 23.90
CA ALA A 83 9.08 -4.00 23.31
C ALA A 83 7.96 -4.09 22.26
N THR A 84 8.00 -5.11 21.40
CA THR A 84 6.97 -5.33 20.37
C THR A 84 5.62 -5.66 21.01
N ILE A 85 5.62 -6.51 22.05
CA ILE A 85 4.41 -6.86 22.80
C ILE A 85 3.84 -5.66 23.56
N ALA A 86 4.69 -4.84 24.18
CA ALA A 86 4.27 -3.61 24.86
C ALA A 86 3.69 -2.58 23.88
N TRP A 87 4.31 -2.43 22.70
CA TRP A 87 3.78 -1.59 21.63
C TRP A 87 2.41 -2.11 21.15
N LEU A 88 2.28 -3.41 20.88
CA LEU A 88 1.02 -4.05 20.47
C LEU A 88 -0.11 -3.82 21.47
N ARG A 89 0.18 -3.90 22.77
CA ARG A 89 -0.78 -3.63 23.85
C ARG A 89 -1.18 -2.15 23.95
N GLY A 90 -0.27 -1.23 23.57
CA GLY A 90 -0.53 0.20 23.53
C GLY A 90 -1.38 0.67 22.33
N ILE A 91 -1.59 -0.19 21.33
CA ILE A 91 -2.35 0.14 20.11
C ILE A 91 -3.82 0.47 20.42
N GLY A 92 -4.40 -0.21 21.42
CA GLY A 92 -5.81 -0.09 21.79
C GLY A 92 -6.26 1.32 22.21
N GLY A 93 -5.37 2.14 22.77
CA GLY A 93 -5.74 3.42 23.39
C GLY A 93 -5.54 4.66 22.52
N ASN A 94 -4.90 4.56 21.35
CA ASN A 94 -4.49 5.74 20.60
C ASN A 94 -5.45 6.03 19.44
N HIS A 95 -6.27 7.09 19.59
CA HIS A 95 -7.25 7.53 18.57
C HIS A 95 -6.60 7.85 17.21
N ARG A 96 -5.37 8.37 17.21
CA ARG A 96 -4.62 8.64 15.98
C ARG A 96 -4.22 7.36 15.26
N LEU A 97 -3.81 6.35 16.02
CA LEU A 97 -3.42 5.05 15.47
C LEU A 97 -4.62 4.28 14.94
N HIS A 98 -5.77 4.36 15.62
CA HIS A 98 -7.03 3.80 15.11
C HIS A 98 -7.45 4.45 13.79
N ARG A 99 -7.42 5.79 13.69
CA ARG A 99 -7.70 6.49 12.42
C ARG A 99 -6.73 6.07 11.32
N ALA A 100 -5.44 5.97 11.60
CA ALA A 100 -4.44 5.52 10.64
C ALA A 100 -4.66 4.06 10.21
N ALA A 101 -4.91 3.15 11.16
CA ALA A 101 -5.19 1.75 10.88
C ALA A 101 -6.45 1.58 10.01
N LEU A 102 -7.48 2.38 10.26
CA LEU A 102 -8.70 2.37 9.47
C LEU A 102 -8.44 2.88 8.04
N ALA A 103 -7.64 3.93 7.88
CA ALA A 103 -7.24 4.42 6.55
C ALA A 103 -6.45 3.36 5.77
N VAL A 104 -5.49 2.69 6.42
CA VAL A 104 -4.72 1.59 5.83
C VAL A 104 -5.62 0.41 5.48
N GLY A 105 -6.54 0.03 6.36
CA GLY A 105 -7.50 -1.05 6.10
C GLY A 105 -8.44 -0.74 4.94
N LEU A 106 -8.94 0.49 4.85
CA LEU A 106 -9.77 0.94 3.74
C LEU A 106 -9.01 0.95 2.41
N MET A 107 -7.73 1.38 2.43
CA MET A 107 -6.86 1.34 1.26
C MET A 107 -6.59 -0.10 0.81
N ALA A 108 -6.29 -0.99 1.76
CA ALA A 108 -6.10 -2.41 1.47
C ALA A 108 -7.37 -3.04 0.88
N ALA A 109 -8.55 -2.72 1.43
CA ALA A 109 -9.82 -3.17 0.88
C ALA A 109 -10.04 -2.67 -0.56
N TYR A 110 -9.76 -1.39 -0.83
CA TYR A 110 -9.86 -0.84 -2.17
C TYR A 110 -8.93 -1.53 -3.18
N ILE A 111 -7.66 -1.71 -2.82
CA ILE A 111 -6.65 -2.31 -3.71
C ILE A 111 -6.93 -3.81 -3.93
N PHE A 112 -7.13 -4.58 -2.87
CA PHE A 112 -7.20 -6.04 -2.97
C PHE A 112 -8.59 -6.57 -3.28
N LEU A 113 -9.67 -5.90 -2.84
CA LEU A 113 -11.05 -6.33 -3.10
C LEU A 113 -11.70 -5.52 -4.23
N GLY A 114 -11.43 -4.22 -4.32
CA GLY A 114 -12.04 -3.34 -5.30
C GLY A 114 -11.43 -3.49 -6.70
N ILE A 115 -10.13 -3.21 -6.82
CA ILE A 115 -9.44 -3.21 -8.12
C ILE A 115 -9.41 -4.63 -8.71
N GLY A 116 -9.91 -4.77 -9.94
CA GLY A 116 -9.92 -6.03 -10.69
C GLY A 116 -11.13 -6.94 -10.42
N ARG A 117 -11.99 -6.65 -9.44
CA ARG A 117 -13.26 -7.37 -9.24
C ARG A 117 -14.51 -6.53 -9.48
N VAL A 118 -14.42 -5.23 -9.23
CA VAL A 118 -15.55 -4.29 -9.38
C VAL A 118 -15.18 -3.23 -10.44
N PRO A 119 -16.15 -2.72 -11.23
CA PRO A 119 -15.88 -1.61 -12.15
C PRO A 119 -15.21 -0.43 -11.44
N PHE A 120 -14.15 0.12 -12.04
CA PHE A 120 -13.32 1.17 -11.44
C PHE A 120 -14.13 2.35 -10.87
N LEU A 121 -15.16 2.79 -11.59
CA LEU A 121 -16.06 3.88 -11.17
C LEU A 121 -16.77 3.56 -9.85
N ALA A 122 -17.31 2.35 -9.71
CA ALA A 122 -17.99 1.93 -8.50
C ALA A 122 -17.00 1.70 -7.35
N ALA A 123 -15.86 1.05 -7.60
CA ALA A 123 -14.84 0.81 -6.59
C ALA A 123 -14.30 2.12 -6.01
N SER A 124 -13.93 3.07 -6.89
CA SER A 124 -13.39 4.37 -6.50
C SER A 124 -14.45 5.25 -5.83
N GLY A 125 -15.68 5.22 -6.33
CA GLY A 125 -16.78 6.00 -5.76
C GLY A 125 -17.16 5.52 -4.36
N ILE A 126 -17.29 4.20 -4.15
CA ILE A 126 -17.55 3.62 -2.83
C ILE A 126 -16.39 3.92 -1.88
N PHE A 127 -15.14 3.74 -2.33
CA PHE A 127 -13.96 4.05 -1.53
C PHE A 127 -13.96 5.52 -1.08
N LEU A 128 -14.16 6.46 -2.01
CA LEU A 128 -14.14 7.89 -1.72
C LEU A 128 -15.31 8.30 -0.82
N PHE A 129 -16.49 7.75 -1.06
CA PHE A 129 -17.67 7.97 -0.21
C PHE A 129 -17.41 7.52 1.22
N VAL A 130 -16.94 6.28 1.42
CA VAL A 130 -16.66 5.72 2.75
C VAL A 130 -15.52 6.47 3.43
N ALA A 131 -14.47 6.85 2.70
CA ALA A 131 -13.36 7.62 3.25
C ALA A 131 -13.81 8.99 3.78
N ILE A 132 -14.58 9.74 2.98
CA ILE A 132 -15.09 11.05 3.39
C ILE A 132 -16.09 10.90 4.55
N ALA A 133 -17.01 9.94 4.46
CA ALA A 133 -17.99 9.68 5.52
C ALA A 133 -17.33 9.35 6.87
N LEU A 134 -16.23 8.61 6.85
CA LEU A 134 -15.57 8.17 8.07
C LEU A 134 -14.61 9.21 8.64
N PHE A 135 -13.86 9.92 7.79
CA PHE A 135 -12.84 10.85 8.24
C PHE A 135 -13.33 12.29 8.38
N TRP A 136 -14.27 12.73 7.55
CA TRP A 136 -14.69 14.14 7.49
C TRP A 136 -16.05 14.40 8.12
N TRP A 137 -16.99 13.44 8.05
CA TRP A 137 -18.37 13.69 8.49
C TRP A 137 -18.49 14.03 9.99
N ARG A 138 -17.58 13.50 10.82
CA ARG A 138 -17.52 13.77 12.26
C ARG A 138 -17.06 15.19 12.59
N ASP A 139 -16.29 15.79 11.70
CA ASP A 139 -15.68 17.12 11.88
C ASP A 139 -16.43 18.19 11.04
N ALA A 140 -17.55 17.82 10.38
CA ALA A 140 -18.33 18.72 9.53
C ALA A 140 -19.40 19.48 10.33
N GLU A 141 -19.27 20.80 10.39
CA GLU A 141 -20.20 21.69 11.12
C GLU A 141 -21.52 21.99 10.36
N GLY A 142 -21.66 21.48 9.13
CA GLY A 142 -22.86 21.68 8.29
C GLY A 142 -23.97 20.64 8.54
N GLY A 143 -25.21 20.97 8.15
CA GLY A 143 -26.33 20.03 8.23
C GLY A 143 -26.10 18.74 7.45
N LEU A 144 -26.52 17.59 8.01
CA LEU A 144 -26.26 16.25 7.51
C LEU A 144 -26.56 16.07 6.01
N LEU A 145 -27.65 16.67 5.53
CA LEU A 145 -28.06 16.62 4.12
C LEU A 145 -27.04 17.28 3.18
N ARG A 146 -26.54 18.47 3.54
CA ARG A 146 -25.55 19.20 2.73
C ARG A 146 -24.25 18.39 2.65
N THR A 147 -23.83 17.84 3.78
CA THR A 147 -22.59 17.06 3.89
C THR A 147 -22.70 15.75 3.09
N ALA A 148 -23.85 15.08 3.12
CA ALA A 148 -24.12 13.91 2.30
C ALA A 148 -24.13 14.23 0.80
N LEU A 149 -24.77 15.34 0.38
CA LEU A 149 -24.82 15.77 -1.01
C LEU A 149 -23.43 16.11 -1.57
N ILE A 150 -22.62 16.85 -0.81
CA ILE A 150 -21.23 17.17 -1.20
C ILE A 150 -20.41 15.88 -1.32
N THR A 151 -20.56 14.97 -0.37
CA THR A 151 -19.86 13.68 -0.39
C THR A 151 -20.24 12.85 -1.61
N ALA A 152 -21.53 12.75 -1.92
CA ALA A 152 -22.02 12.05 -3.11
C ALA A 152 -21.52 12.70 -4.42
N ALA A 153 -21.56 14.04 -4.50
CA ALA A 153 -21.06 14.78 -5.66
C ALA A 153 -19.57 14.53 -5.90
N ILE A 154 -18.75 14.53 -4.85
CA ILE A 154 -17.31 14.25 -4.93
C ILE A 154 -17.06 12.78 -5.28
N ALA A 155 -17.74 11.85 -4.58
CA ALA A 155 -17.62 10.41 -4.78
C ALA A 155 -17.97 9.96 -6.20
N ILE A 156 -18.86 10.67 -6.90
CA ILE A 156 -19.21 10.38 -8.29
C ILE A 156 -18.36 11.22 -9.25
N GLY A 157 -18.22 12.51 -8.99
CA GLY A 157 -17.55 13.46 -9.89
C GLY A 157 -16.06 13.21 -10.06
N VAL A 158 -15.34 12.89 -8.98
CA VAL A 158 -13.88 12.65 -9.05
C VAL A 158 -13.54 11.40 -9.86
N PRO A 159 -14.14 10.21 -9.60
CA PRO A 159 -13.88 9.04 -10.44
C PRO A 159 -14.29 9.22 -11.90
N LEU A 160 -15.38 9.95 -12.18
CA LEU A 160 -15.80 10.25 -13.56
C LEU A 160 -14.77 11.15 -14.27
N LEU A 161 -14.33 12.22 -13.62
CA LEU A 161 -13.33 13.12 -14.19
C LEU A 161 -11.99 12.42 -14.42
N LEU A 162 -11.54 11.59 -13.47
CA LEU A 162 -10.32 10.81 -13.66
C LEU A 162 -10.51 9.77 -14.76
N SER A 163 -11.64 9.07 -14.79
CA SER A 163 -11.97 8.12 -15.86
C SER A 163 -11.86 8.79 -17.23
N THR A 164 -12.54 9.92 -17.46
CA THR A 164 -12.52 10.60 -18.75
C THR A 164 -11.16 11.16 -19.09
N LEU A 165 -10.45 11.73 -18.11
CA LEU A 165 -9.10 12.25 -18.31
C LEU A 165 -8.15 11.15 -18.79
N PHE A 166 -8.15 9.99 -18.12
CA PHE A 166 -7.25 8.88 -18.45
C PHE A 166 -7.63 8.19 -19.76
N THR A 167 -8.93 8.02 -20.05
CA THR A 167 -9.37 7.34 -21.27
C THR A 167 -9.23 8.23 -22.50
N THR A 168 -9.56 9.53 -22.38
CA THR A 168 -9.65 10.43 -23.54
C THR A 168 -8.32 11.12 -23.85
N PHE A 169 -7.57 11.54 -22.81
CA PHE A 169 -6.33 12.28 -23.03
C PHE A 169 -5.08 11.41 -22.92
N LEU A 170 -5.09 10.42 -22.02
CA LEU A 170 -3.91 9.56 -21.78
C LEU A 170 -4.00 8.21 -22.50
N TYR A 171 -5.14 7.86 -23.09
CA TYR A 171 -5.39 6.58 -23.77
C TYR A 171 -5.07 5.35 -22.89
N VAL A 172 -5.20 5.49 -21.57
CA VAL A 172 -4.96 4.39 -20.62
C VAL A 172 -6.28 3.66 -20.38
N PRO A 173 -6.37 2.34 -20.66
CA PRO A 173 -7.57 1.57 -20.36
C PRO A 173 -7.75 1.46 -18.85
N MET A 174 -8.98 1.66 -18.38
CA MET A 174 -9.29 1.50 -16.96
C MET A 174 -9.25 0.03 -16.55
N PRO A 175 -8.92 -0.29 -15.28
CA PRO A 175 -8.99 -1.64 -14.76
C PRO A 175 -10.41 -2.22 -14.96
N GLN A 176 -10.51 -3.26 -15.78
CA GLN A 176 -11.75 -3.98 -15.98
C GLN A 176 -11.85 -5.12 -14.95
N PRO A 177 -13.07 -5.45 -14.48
CA PRO A 177 -13.26 -6.63 -13.66
C PRO A 177 -12.82 -7.87 -14.45
N ALA A 178 -12.04 -8.75 -13.81
CA ALA A 178 -11.69 -10.04 -14.39
C ALA A 178 -12.97 -10.86 -14.56
N GLY A 179 -13.37 -11.09 -15.82
CA GLY A 179 -14.46 -11.98 -16.20
C GLY A 179 -14.06 -13.45 -16.08
#